data_AF-A0A966XS75-F1
#
_entry.id   AF-A0A966XS75-F1
#
_cell.length_a   1.000
_cell.length_b   1.000
_cell.length_c   1.000
_cell.angle_alpha   90.00
_cell.angle_beta   90.00
_cell.angle_gamma   90.00
#
_symmetry.space_group_name_H-M   'P 1'
#
loop_
_entity.id
_entity.type
_entity.pdbx_description
1 polymer ?
#
loop_
_entity_poly.entity_id
_entity_poly.type
_entity_poly.pdbx_seq_one_letter_code
_entity_poly.pdbx_strand_id
1 'polypeptide(L)' 'MSLYTKLRQRAAECRPVRVGLIGAGKFGSMYLAQIPRTPGVHLVGIADLSPDAARANLARVGWSAQQT' A
#
# COMPACT_ATOMS: atom_id res chain seq x y z
N MET A 1 -1.58 4.68 -24.14
CA MET A 1 -1.57 5.34 -22.81
C MET A 1 -1.20 4.29 -21.76
N SER A 2 -0.15 4.50 -20.97
CA SER A 2 0.32 3.50 -19.99
C SER A 2 -0.58 3.44 -18.74
N LEU A 3 -0.54 2.33 -18.00
CA LEU A 3 -1.28 2.20 -16.74
C LEU A 3 -0.83 3.25 -15.71
N TYR A 4 0.45 3.61 -15.69
CA TYR A 4 0.98 4.64 -14.82
C TYR A 4 0.37 6.02 -15.10
N THR A 5 0.17 6.37 -16.37
CA THR A 5 -0.53 7.61 -16.75
C THR A 5 -1.97 7.63 -16.23
N LYS A 6 -2.70 6.50 -16.35
CA LYS A 6 -4.08 6.38 -15.83
C LYS A 6 -4.12 6.50 -14.30
N LEU A 7 -3.13 5.95 -13.60
CA LEU A 7 -2.99 6.06 -12.15
C LEU A 7 -2.72 7.51 -11.69
N ARG A 8 -1.87 8.25 -12.40
CA ARG A 8 -1.67 9.69 -12.16
C ARG A 8 -2.96 10.49 -12.35
N GLN A 9 -3.75 10.17 -13.38
CA GLN A 9 -5.05 10.82 -13.59
C GLN A 9 -6.02 10.55 -12.42
N ARG A 10 -6.10 9.30 -11.94
CA ARG A 10 -6.91 8.94 -10.76
C ARG A 10 -6.49 9.71 -9.52
N ALA A 11 -5.18 9.93 -9.32
CA ALA A 11 -4.66 10.75 -8.24
C ALA A 11 -5.12 12.22 -8.35
N ALA A 12 -5.02 12.80 -9.55
CA ALA A 12 -5.42 14.18 -9.83
C ALA A 12 -6.93 14.40 -9.67
N GLU A 13 -7.75 13.40 -10.01
CA GLU A 13 -9.21 13.40 -9.83
C GLU A 13 -9.64 13.11 -8.38
N CYS A 14 -8.71 12.95 -7.43
CA CYS A 14 -8.99 12.50 -6.06
C CYS A 14 -9.82 11.20 -5.99
N ARG A 15 -9.68 10.34 -7.00
CA ARG A 15 -10.43 9.08 -7.14
C ARG A 15 -9.48 7.89 -7.22
N PRO A 16 -8.69 7.62 -6.16
CA PRO A 16 -7.69 6.55 -6.17
C PRO A 16 -8.32 5.17 -6.23
N VAL A 17 -7.55 4.19 -6.67
CA VAL A 17 -7.85 2.77 -6.48
C VAL A 17 -7.61 2.43 -5.02
N ARG A 18 -8.65 1.97 -4.34
CA ARG A 18 -8.61 1.55 -2.93
C ARG A 18 -8.27 0.08 -2.85
N VAL A 19 -7.26 -0.26 -2.05
CA VAL A 19 -6.72 -1.62 -1.95
C VAL A 19 -6.79 -2.08 -0.49
N GLY A 20 -7.44 -3.22 -0.26
CA GLY A 20 -7.29 -3.99 0.97
C GLY A 20 -6.29 -5.12 0.74
N LEU A 21 -5.38 -5.33 1.69
CA LEU A 21 -4.39 -6.39 1.63
C LEU A 21 -4.68 -7.46 2.68
N ILE A 22 -4.71 -8.73 2.29
CA ILE A 22 -4.83 -9.86 3.23
C ILE A 22 -3.46 -10.55 3.30
N GLY A 23 -2.79 -10.43 4.44
CA GLY A 23 -1.45 -10.93 4.70
C GLY A 23 -0.33 -9.93 4.35
N ALA A 24 0.43 -9.52 5.36
CA ALA A 24 1.62 -8.66 5.26
C ALA A 24 2.93 -9.46 5.42
N GLY A 25 2.92 -10.76 5.08
CA GLY A 25 4.12 -11.59 5.00
C GLY A 25 5.06 -11.20 3.85
N LYS A 26 5.85 -12.15 3.34
CA LYS A 26 6.89 -11.88 2.31
C LYS A 26 6.38 -11.10 1.10
N PHE A 27 5.34 -11.60 0.43
CA PHE A 27 4.80 -10.98 -0.78
C PHE A 27 4.00 -9.71 -0.49
N GLY A 28 3.22 -9.71 0.59
CA GLY A 28 2.50 -8.52 1.05
C GLY A 28 3.47 -7.36 1.30
N SER A 29 4.57 -7.61 2.03
CA SER A 29 5.63 -6.64 2.29
C SER A 29 6.25 -6.08 1.00
N MET A 30 6.48 -6.91 -0.02
CA MET A 30 7.02 -6.45 -1.31
C MET A 30 6.07 -5.46 -1.99
N TYR A 31 4.76 -5.76 -1.97
CA TYR A 31 3.76 -4.85 -2.52
C TYR A 31 3.66 -3.55 -1.69
N LEU A 32 3.63 -3.67 -0.36
CA LEU A 32 3.61 -2.53 0.57
C LEU A 32 4.81 -1.58 0.36
N ALA A 33 6.00 -2.10 0.03
CA ALA A 33 7.18 -1.30 -0.30
C ALA A 33 7.04 -0.46 -1.59
N GLN A 34 6.07 -0.79 -2.45
CA GLN A 34 5.83 -0.11 -3.73
C GLN A 34 4.70 0.92 -3.64
N ILE A 35 3.70 0.70 -2.79
CA ILE A 35 2.52 1.57 -2.68
C ILE A 35 2.88 3.06 -2.47
N PRO A 36 3.82 3.45 -1.58
CA PRO A 36 4.17 4.87 -1.41
C PRO A 36 4.65 5.57 -2.69
N ARG A 37 5.14 4.79 -3.67
CA ARG A 37 5.64 5.28 -4.98
C ARG A 37 4.62 5.08 -6.11
N THR A 38 3.40 4.65 -5.81
CA THR A 38 2.37 4.33 -6.79
C THR A 38 1.23 5.34 -6.69
N PRO A 39 1.27 6.44 -7.47
CA PRO A 39 0.27 7.49 -7.39
C PRO A 39 -1.12 6.93 -7.72
N GLY A 40 -2.16 7.43 -7.05
CA GLY A 40 -3.53 7.00 -7.31
C GLY A 40 -3.86 5.61 -6.77
N VAL A 41 -3.00 5.01 -5.97
CA VAL A 41 -3.30 3.83 -5.13
C VAL A 41 -3.40 4.28 -3.68
N HIS A 42 -4.41 3.77 -2.97
CA HIS A 42 -4.64 4.02 -1.56
C HIS A 42 -4.84 2.67 -0.85
N LEU A 43 -3.90 2.31 0.02
CA LEU A 43 -4.06 1.15 0.90
C LEU A 43 -5.04 1.54 2.03
N VAL A 44 -6.21 0.88 2.08
CA VAL A 44 -7.25 1.21 3.05
C VAL A 44 -7.20 0.35 4.31
N GLY A 45 -6.49 -0.78 4.26
CA GLY A 45 -6.37 -1.67 5.41
C GLY A 45 -5.59 -2.93 5.09
N ILE A 46 -5.07 -3.55 6.16
CA ILE A 46 -4.41 -4.85 6.13
C ILE A 46 -5.16 -5.78 7.09
N ALA A 47 -5.55 -6.95 6.60
CA ALA A 47 -6.00 -8.04 7.44
C ALA A 47 -4.86 -9.05 7.58
N ASP A 48 -4.39 -9.30 8.80
CA ASP A 48 -3.34 -10.26 9.08
C ASP A 48 -3.69 -11.05 10.35
N LEU A 49 -3.24 -12.30 10.44
CA LEU A 49 -3.38 -13.13 11.63
C LEU A 49 -2.52 -12.61 12.79
N SER A 50 -1.42 -11.91 12.48
CA SER A 50 -0.56 -11.25 13.46
C SER A 50 -0.40 -9.77 13.11
N PRO A 51 -1.24 -8.89 13.68
CA PRO A 51 -1.13 -7.44 13.46
C PRO A 51 0.25 -6.87 13.83
N ASP A 52 0.91 -7.42 14.85
CA ASP A 52 2.24 -6.96 15.28
C ASP A 52 3.31 -7.32 14.26
N ALA A 53 3.26 -8.52 13.67
CA ALA A 53 4.15 -8.90 12.58
C ALA A 53 3.90 -8.02 11.33
N ALA A 54 2.65 -7.68 11.03
CA ALA A 54 2.30 -6.77 9.94
C ALA A 54 2.91 -5.37 10.15
N ARG A 55 2.80 -4.80 11.37
CA ARG A 55 3.44 -3.52 11.73
C ARG A 55 4.96 -3.57 11.62
N ALA A 56 5.59 -4.62 12.15
CA ALA A 56 7.04 -4.80 12.05
C ALA A 56 7.50 -4.86 10.59
N ASN A 57 6.74 -5.54 9.73
CA ASN A 57 7.02 -5.62 8.29
C ASN A 57 6.82 -4.29 7.58
N LEU A 58 5.76 -3.53 7.89
CA LEU A 58 5.54 -2.17 7.39
C LEU A 58 6.71 -1.25 7.72
N ALA A 59 7.15 -1.24 8.98
CA ALA A 59 8.32 -0.47 9.41
C ALA A 59 9.59 -0.90 8.64
N ARG A 60 9.80 -2.21 8.45
CA ARG A 60 10.93 -2.75 7.69
C ARG A 60 10.94 -2.30 6.22
N VAL A 61 9.77 -2.04 5.63
CA VAL A 61 9.65 -1.54 4.25
C VAL A 61 9.46 -0.02 4.15
N GLY A 62 9.75 0.71 5.23
CA GLY A 62 9.86 2.17 5.22
C GLY A 62 8.56 2.93 5.44
N TRP A 63 7.52 2.28 5.96
CA TRP A 63 6.31 2.98 6.40
C TRP A 63 6.54 3.63 7.76
N SER A 64 6.05 4.85 7.95
CA SER A 64 6.15 5.54 9.24
C SER A 64 5.08 5.02 10.22
N ALA A 65 5.32 5.23 11.51
CA ALA A 65 4.37 4.82 12.56
C ALA A 65 2.99 5.49 12.43
N GLN A 66 2.91 6.67 11.80
CA GLN A 66 1.65 7.36 11.51
C GLN A 66 0.85 6.70 10.38
N GLN A 67 1.46 5.77 9.63
CA GLN A 67 0.86 5.09 8.48
C GLN A 67 0.52 3.62 8.77
N THR A 68 0.72 3.17 10.01
CA THR A 68 0.50 1.78 10.51
C THR A 68 -0.66 1.66 11.47
#